data_AF-A0A6I1QE94-F1
#
_entry.id   AF-A0A6I1QE94-F1
#
_cell.length_a   1.000
_cell.length_b   1.000
_cell.length_c   1.000
_cell.angle_alpha   90.00
_cell.angle_beta   90.00
_cell.angle_gamma   90.00
#
_symmetry.space_group_name_H-M   'P 1'
#
loop_
_entity.id
_entity.type
_entity.pdbx_description
1 polymer ?
#
loop_
_entity_poly.entity_id
_entity_poly.type
_entity_poly.pdbx_seq_one_letter_code
_entity_poly.pdbx_strand_id
1 'polypeptide(L)'
;MRFGLYAIYETARQYLKVQEKVGVNNFEHKRVLTPTDQQPVRMNRDTFYSMAVVNVSQGATITLPEIPEGKYMSMEVITEDHRIQAMQYGSGTFDLSTHAGDHVYVIVRTDATFTEDEVHAIQDKMTIDAKASAEFKAPQVQKGPFEKVEKELKAEMPIILKRDGAQATAGMFTDPQDESKELFTEEKYAVGAAIGWGGAQLQDNIYEVSGNFPADTCHQATFEDPENQAFWSVTVYNKQGFMFNDVANVSSNTATKNADGTYTVSFGCGDDAPNNIATKNDSGVFNLAFRHYMPSQKMRDGFRVLPLVKAVN
;
A
#
# COMPACT_ATOMS: atom_id res chain seq x y z
N MET A 1 -3.49 -21.89 -14.73
CA MET A 1 -3.53 -20.42 -14.89
C MET A 1 -2.12 -19.99 -15.26
N ARG A 2 -1.93 -19.19 -16.31
CA ARG A 2 -0.61 -18.61 -16.62
C ARG A 2 -0.32 -17.48 -15.63
N PHE A 3 0.95 -17.26 -15.27
CA PHE A 3 1.34 -16.26 -14.26
C PHE A 3 0.82 -14.86 -14.60
N GLY A 4 0.89 -14.40 -15.85
CA GLY A 4 0.37 -13.08 -16.25
C GLY A 4 -1.14 -12.88 -16.11
N LEU A 5 -1.95 -13.95 -16.05
CA LEU A 5 -3.40 -13.81 -15.85
C LEU A 5 -3.80 -13.69 -14.38
N TYR A 6 -2.90 -14.03 -13.45
CA TYR A 6 -3.21 -14.01 -12.03
C TYR A 6 -3.65 -12.63 -11.56
N ALA A 7 -2.93 -11.58 -11.95
CA ALA A 7 -3.21 -10.20 -11.55
C ALA A 7 -4.59 -9.71 -12.01
N ILE A 8 -5.04 -10.11 -13.21
CA ILE A 8 -6.38 -9.83 -13.73
C ILE A 8 -7.44 -10.53 -12.87
N TYR A 9 -7.27 -11.82 -12.57
CA TYR A 9 -8.23 -12.56 -11.75
C TYR A 9 -8.25 -12.10 -10.30
N GLU A 10 -7.09 -11.71 -9.74
CA GLU A 10 -7.03 -11.12 -8.41
C GLU A 10 -7.74 -9.77 -8.38
N THR A 11 -7.53 -8.94 -9.40
CA THR A 11 -8.22 -7.65 -9.54
C THR A 11 -9.73 -7.83 -9.65
N ALA A 12 -10.18 -8.75 -10.50
CA ALA A 12 -11.60 -9.11 -10.58
C ALA A 12 -12.16 -9.58 -9.22
N ARG A 13 -11.40 -10.37 -8.45
CA ARG A 13 -11.78 -10.78 -7.10
C ARG A 13 -11.93 -9.59 -6.16
N GLN A 14 -11.04 -8.59 -6.23
CA GLN A 14 -11.12 -7.39 -5.39
C GLN A 14 -12.29 -6.48 -5.79
N TYR A 15 -12.54 -6.32 -7.09
CA TYR A 15 -13.71 -5.59 -7.61
C TYR A 15 -15.00 -6.20 -7.07
N LEU A 16 -15.18 -7.51 -7.24
CA LEU A 16 -16.37 -8.21 -6.77
C LEU A 16 -16.57 -8.08 -5.26
N LYS A 17 -15.51 -8.17 -4.44
CA LYS A 17 -15.60 -8.00 -2.98
C LYS A 17 -16.13 -6.63 -2.54
N VAL A 18 -15.72 -5.55 -3.20
CA VAL A 18 -16.22 -4.19 -2.90
C VAL A 18 -17.63 -4.03 -3.44
N GLN A 19 -17.85 -4.42 -4.70
CA GLN A 19 -19.18 -4.38 -5.31
C GLN A 19 -20.23 -5.16 -4.51
N GLU A 20 -19.90 -6.34 -3.97
CA GLU A 20 -20.82 -7.15 -3.15
C GLU A 20 -21.27 -6.43 -1.86
N LYS A 21 -20.46 -5.51 -1.33
CA LYS A 21 -20.77 -4.80 -0.09
C LYS A 21 -21.56 -3.51 -0.32
N VAL A 22 -21.21 -2.75 -1.35
CA VAL A 22 -21.73 -1.38 -1.55
C VAL A 22 -22.33 -1.15 -2.93
N GLY A 23 -22.25 -2.12 -3.85
CA GLY A 23 -22.63 -1.95 -5.25
C GLY A 23 -21.58 -1.17 -6.06
N VAL A 24 -21.84 -1.01 -7.35
CA VAL A 24 -21.03 -0.16 -8.24
C VAL A 24 -21.35 1.32 -8.01
N ASN A 25 -20.35 2.19 -8.19
CA ASN A 25 -20.42 3.63 -8.02
C ASN A 25 -20.71 4.10 -6.58
N ASN A 26 -20.38 3.27 -5.57
CA ASN A 26 -20.49 3.64 -4.16
C ASN A 26 -19.17 3.37 -3.44
N PHE A 27 -18.88 4.17 -2.42
CA PHE A 27 -17.70 3.98 -1.57
C PHE A 27 -17.94 2.96 -0.45
N GLU A 28 -17.02 2.02 -0.30
CA GLU A 28 -16.77 1.30 0.94
C GLU A 28 -15.73 2.10 1.76
N HIS A 29 -16.19 2.78 2.82
CA HIS A 29 -15.29 3.47 3.75
C HIS A 29 -14.79 2.54 4.85
N LYS A 30 -13.47 2.46 5.03
CA LYS A 30 -12.87 1.94 6.26
C LYS A 30 -12.84 3.06 7.29
N ARG A 31 -13.77 2.96 8.24
CA ARG A 31 -13.98 3.93 9.33
C ARG A 31 -12.90 3.87 10.42
N VAL A 32 -12.09 2.81 10.42
CA VAL A 32 -10.97 2.64 11.36
C VAL A 32 -9.73 2.27 10.57
N LEU A 33 -8.56 2.57 11.12
CA LEU A 33 -7.29 2.02 10.63
C LEU A 33 -7.33 0.49 10.71
N THR A 34 -6.59 -0.19 9.84
CA THR A 34 -6.65 -1.65 9.73
C THR A 34 -6.47 -2.33 11.09
N PRO A 35 -7.47 -3.06 11.59
CA PRO A 35 -7.36 -3.75 12.86
C PRO A 35 -6.42 -4.96 12.73
N THR A 36 -5.77 -5.35 13.82
CA THR A 36 -4.75 -6.43 13.84
C THR A 36 -5.37 -7.81 13.67
N ASP A 37 -6.63 -7.99 14.04
CA ASP A 37 -7.38 -9.25 13.93
C ASP A 37 -8.12 -9.43 12.59
N GLN A 38 -8.16 -8.40 11.72
CA GLN A 38 -8.82 -8.47 10.41
C GLN A 38 -7.93 -7.90 9.30
N GLN A 39 -6.93 -8.68 8.90
CA GLN A 39 -5.97 -8.32 7.84
C GLN A 39 -6.15 -9.27 6.64
N PRO A 40 -6.83 -8.86 5.55
CA PRO A 40 -7.05 -9.73 4.39
C PRO A 40 -5.76 -9.96 3.58
N VAL A 41 -4.79 -9.06 3.71
CA VAL A 41 -3.46 -9.07 3.07
C VAL A 41 -2.43 -8.43 4.02
N ARG A 42 -1.20 -8.20 3.56
CA ARG A 42 -0.15 -7.44 4.27
C ARG A 42 -0.51 -5.94 4.33
N MET A 43 -1.45 -5.62 5.21
CA MET A 43 -1.96 -4.26 5.41
C MET A 43 -0.97 -3.38 6.17
N ASN A 44 -1.25 -2.08 6.21
CA ASN A 44 -0.54 -1.10 7.04
C ASN A 44 -1.56 -0.23 7.79
N ARG A 45 -1.05 0.66 8.66
CA ARG A 45 -1.81 1.66 9.42
C ARG A 45 -1.35 3.08 9.08
N ASP A 46 -0.86 3.27 7.86
CA ASP A 46 -0.29 4.54 7.43
C ASP A 46 -1.38 5.51 6.97
N THR A 47 -2.52 4.98 6.52
CA THR A 47 -3.68 5.76 6.06
C THR A 47 -4.99 5.05 6.36
N PHE A 48 -6.07 5.81 6.50
CA PHE A 48 -7.44 5.33 6.32
C PHE A 48 -7.72 5.06 4.83
N TYR A 49 -8.71 4.21 4.54
CA TYR A 49 -9.02 3.78 3.18
C TYR A 49 -10.50 4.01 2.84
N SER A 50 -10.77 4.50 1.64
CA SER A 50 -12.07 4.38 0.97
C SER A 50 -11.86 3.66 -0.36
N MET A 51 -12.74 2.73 -0.71
CA MET A 51 -12.63 1.99 -1.98
C MET A 51 -13.92 2.06 -2.76
N ALA A 52 -13.85 2.03 -4.08
CA ALA A 52 -15.04 1.94 -4.94
C ALA A 52 -14.73 1.17 -6.22
N VAL A 53 -15.74 0.49 -6.75
CA VAL A 53 -15.75 0.03 -8.15
C VAL A 53 -16.63 0.99 -8.91
N VAL A 54 -16.10 1.64 -9.95
CA VAL A 54 -16.81 2.68 -10.69
C VAL A 54 -16.95 2.25 -12.14
N ASN A 55 -18.15 2.34 -12.69
CA ASN A 55 -18.41 2.11 -14.11
C ASN A 55 -18.15 3.41 -14.89
N VAL A 56 -17.11 3.38 -15.73
CA VAL A 56 -16.62 4.54 -16.48
C VAL A 56 -17.01 4.48 -17.97
N SER A 57 -17.79 3.48 -18.40
CA SER A 57 -18.16 3.25 -19.82
C SER A 57 -18.89 4.42 -20.50
N GLN A 58 -19.51 5.31 -19.73
CA GLN A 58 -20.14 6.55 -20.24
C GLN A 58 -19.55 7.82 -19.60
N GLY A 59 -18.38 7.69 -18.96
CA GLY A 59 -17.74 8.72 -18.17
C GLY A 59 -18.23 8.74 -16.71
N ALA A 60 -17.30 9.04 -15.81
CA ALA A 60 -17.56 9.24 -14.39
C ALA A 60 -16.54 10.22 -13.80
N THR A 61 -16.91 10.84 -12.68
CA THR A 61 -16.03 11.68 -11.86
C THR A 61 -16.05 11.25 -10.40
N ILE A 62 -14.97 11.51 -9.69
CA ILE A 62 -14.90 11.46 -8.23
C ILE A 62 -14.61 12.86 -7.70
N THR A 63 -15.33 13.27 -6.67
CA THR A 63 -15.01 14.49 -5.91
C THR A 63 -14.49 14.12 -4.53
N LEU A 64 -13.30 14.63 -4.21
CA LEU A 64 -12.68 14.53 -2.89
C LEU A 64 -12.73 15.91 -2.21
N PRO A 65 -13.20 15.98 -0.95
CA PRO A 65 -13.36 17.25 -0.26
C PRO A 65 -12.01 17.87 0.12
N GLU A 66 -12.02 19.17 0.40
CA GLU A 66 -10.86 19.85 1.02
C GLU A 66 -10.47 19.17 2.34
N ILE A 67 -9.16 19.06 2.55
CA ILE A 67 -8.55 18.61 3.80
C ILE A 67 -7.57 19.68 4.28
N PRO A 68 -7.24 19.73 5.58
CA PRO A 68 -6.27 20.69 6.10
C PRO A 68 -4.93 20.63 5.36
N GLU A 69 -4.31 21.80 5.17
CA GLU A 69 -2.99 21.91 4.56
C GLU A 69 -1.95 21.02 5.27
N GLY A 70 -1.09 20.37 4.49
CA GLY A 70 -0.05 19.46 5.00
C GLY A 70 -0.53 18.05 5.34
N LYS A 71 -1.85 17.76 5.31
CA LYS A 71 -2.37 16.40 5.46
C LYS A 71 -2.32 15.63 4.14
N TYR A 72 -2.08 14.33 4.23
CA TYR A 72 -2.04 13.46 3.06
C TYR A 72 -3.43 12.99 2.63
N MET A 73 -3.74 13.13 1.35
CA MET A 73 -4.80 12.38 0.68
C MET A 73 -4.40 12.08 -0.75
N SER A 74 -4.60 10.83 -1.17
CA SER A 74 -4.32 10.39 -2.53
C SER A 74 -5.44 9.51 -3.06
N MET A 75 -5.57 9.48 -4.38
CA MET A 75 -6.49 8.62 -5.11
C MET A 75 -5.74 7.86 -6.18
N GLU A 76 -5.79 6.53 -6.05
CA GLU A 76 -5.25 5.59 -7.01
C GLU A 76 -6.38 4.98 -7.82
N VAL A 77 -6.19 4.87 -9.13
CA VAL A 77 -7.12 4.21 -10.05
C VAL A 77 -6.42 2.99 -10.63
N ILE A 78 -7.06 1.83 -10.48
CA ILE A 78 -6.56 0.53 -10.95
C ILE A 78 -7.56 0.01 -11.99
N THR A 79 -7.10 -0.29 -13.20
CA THR A 79 -7.93 -0.83 -14.29
C THR A 79 -8.12 -2.35 -14.17
N GLU A 80 -9.05 -2.93 -14.94
CA GLU A 80 -9.41 -4.36 -14.83
C GLU A 80 -8.22 -5.30 -15.10
N ASP A 81 -7.25 -4.86 -15.91
CA ASP A 81 -6.00 -5.55 -16.18
C ASP A 81 -4.90 -5.25 -15.14
N HIS A 82 -5.28 -4.80 -13.93
CA HIS A 82 -4.37 -4.50 -12.81
C HIS A 82 -3.25 -3.50 -13.12
N ARG A 83 -3.45 -2.65 -14.13
CA ARG A 83 -2.57 -1.52 -14.40
C ARG A 83 -3.07 -0.32 -13.60
N ILE A 84 -2.17 0.60 -13.30
CA ILE A 84 -2.48 1.78 -12.49
C ILE A 84 -2.47 3.00 -13.39
N GLN A 85 -3.23 4.03 -13.03
CA GLN A 85 -3.15 5.34 -13.64
C GLN A 85 -2.35 6.30 -12.76
N ALA A 86 -1.87 7.40 -13.33
CA ALA A 86 -1.24 8.48 -12.58
C ALA A 86 -2.03 8.85 -11.30
N MET A 87 -1.36 8.75 -10.15
CA MET A 87 -1.92 9.04 -8.83
C MET A 87 -2.39 10.49 -8.76
N GLN A 88 -3.58 10.70 -8.18
CA GLN A 88 -4.09 12.03 -7.88
C GLN A 88 -3.89 12.36 -6.40
N TYR A 89 -3.69 13.63 -6.08
CA TYR A 89 -3.39 14.09 -4.73
C TYR A 89 -4.28 15.25 -4.31
N GLY A 90 -4.64 15.27 -3.02
CA GLY A 90 -5.43 16.33 -2.42
C GLY A 90 -6.90 16.32 -2.85
N SER A 91 -7.56 17.47 -2.66
CA SER A 91 -8.97 17.68 -2.97
C SER A 91 -9.21 18.08 -4.42
N GLY A 92 -10.40 17.82 -4.92
CA GLY A 92 -10.79 18.22 -6.27
C GLY A 92 -11.84 17.30 -6.86
N THR A 93 -12.24 17.61 -8.10
CA THR A 93 -13.05 16.71 -8.93
C THR A 93 -12.16 16.15 -10.04
N PHE A 94 -12.11 14.82 -10.12
CA PHE A 94 -11.24 14.09 -11.03
C PHE A 94 -12.07 13.26 -11.98
N ASP A 95 -11.81 13.41 -13.28
CA ASP A 95 -12.36 12.51 -14.30
C ASP A 95 -11.75 11.12 -14.17
N LEU A 96 -12.58 10.09 -14.26
CA LEU A 96 -12.14 8.71 -14.31
C LEU A 96 -12.20 8.18 -15.73
N SER A 97 -11.19 7.41 -16.10
CA SER A 97 -11.11 6.73 -17.39
C SER A 97 -10.53 5.33 -17.22
N THR A 98 -10.54 4.51 -18.26
CA THR A 98 -9.84 3.22 -18.27
C THR A 98 -9.30 2.93 -19.67
N HIS A 99 -8.16 2.24 -19.76
CA HIS A 99 -7.67 1.66 -21.02
C HIS A 99 -8.06 0.18 -21.20
N ALA A 100 -8.60 -0.45 -20.16
CA ALA A 100 -8.97 -1.86 -20.17
C ALA A 100 -10.29 -2.08 -19.41
N GLY A 101 -11.27 -2.63 -20.12
CA GLY A 101 -12.60 -2.88 -19.59
C GLY A 101 -13.47 -1.62 -19.52
N ASP A 102 -14.50 -1.68 -18.69
CA ASP A 102 -15.52 -0.62 -18.51
C ASP A 102 -15.58 -0.11 -17.07
N HIS A 103 -14.88 -0.78 -16.16
CA HIS A 103 -14.83 -0.46 -14.74
C HIS A 103 -13.42 -0.11 -14.30
N VAL A 104 -13.33 0.67 -13.23
CA VAL A 104 -12.09 0.90 -12.49
C VAL A 104 -12.32 0.65 -11.00
N TYR A 105 -11.24 0.35 -10.30
CA TYR A 105 -11.21 0.33 -8.85
C TYR A 105 -10.44 1.53 -8.35
N VAL A 106 -11.07 2.24 -7.43
CA VAL A 106 -10.50 3.44 -6.83
C VAL A 106 -10.12 3.14 -5.39
N ILE A 107 -8.90 3.52 -5.01
CA ILE A 107 -8.44 3.54 -3.62
C ILE A 107 -8.16 4.99 -3.24
N VAL A 108 -8.92 5.54 -2.31
CA VAL A 108 -8.60 6.79 -1.64
C VAL A 108 -7.90 6.49 -0.33
N ARG A 109 -6.72 7.08 -0.12
CA ARG A 109 -5.95 6.98 1.12
C ARG A 109 -5.96 8.33 1.82
N THR A 110 -6.28 8.35 3.12
CA THR A 110 -6.34 9.58 3.92
C THR A 110 -5.46 9.46 5.15
N ASP A 111 -4.75 10.52 5.51
CA ASP A 111 -3.77 10.58 6.60
C ASP A 111 -4.22 9.89 7.90
N ALA A 112 -3.39 9.02 8.47
CA ALA A 112 -3.71 8.30 9.71
C ALA A 112 -3.73 9.17 10.97
N THR A 113 -3.26 10.41 10.90
CA THR A 113 -3.25 11.34 12.04
C THR A 113 -4.55 12.11 12.25
N PHE A 114 -5.54 11.93 11.38
CA PHE A 114 -6.91 12.37 11.69
C PHE A 114 -7.49 11.55 12.82
N THR A 115 -8.28 12.19 13.67
CA THR A 115 -9.20 11.48 14.56
C THR A 115 -10.24 10.72 13.74
N GLU A 116 -10.89 9.73 14.35
CA GLU A 116 -11.95 8.96 13.68
C GLU A 116 -13.10 9.88 13.22
N ASP A 117 -13.54 10.81 14.05
CA ASP A 117 -14.61 11.76 13.70
C ASP A 117 -14.23 12.64 12.50
N GLU A 118 -12.99 13.15 12.46
CA GLU A 118 -12.50 13.97 11.35
C GLU A 118 -12.47 13.18 10.04
N VAL A 119 -11.92 11.96 10.04
CA VAL A 119 -11.83 11.16 8.82
C VAL A 119 -13.21 10.66 8.37
N HIS A 120 -14.14 10.37 9.29
CA HIS A 120 -15.51 10.01 8.92
C HIS A 120 -16.18 11.18 8.21
N ALA A 121 -16.04 12.41 8.74
CA ALA A 121 -16.58 13.62 8.13
C ALA A 121 -15.96 13.93 6.76
N ILE A 122 -14.68 13.60 6.54
CA ILE A 122 -14.03 13.70 5.22
C ILE A 122 -14.60 12.65 4.26
N GLN A 123 -14.65 11.39 4.69
CA GLN A 123 -15.18 10.28 3.90
C GLN A 123 -16.63 10.50 3.46
N ASP A 124 -17.48 11.01 4.34
CA ASP A 124 -18.90 11.27 4.08
C ASP A 124 -19.16 12.35 3.02
N LYS A 125 -18.14 13.18 2.73
CA LYS A 125 -18.21 14.22 1.70
C LYS A 125 -17.64 13.77 0.35
N MET A 126 -17.07 12.56 0.25
CA MET A 126 -16.59 12.02 -1.02
C MET A 126 -17.79 11.61 -1.87
N THR A 127 -17.77 11.94 -3.17
CA THR A 127 -18.86 11.59 -4.08
C THR A 127 -18.36 10.97 -5.38
N ILE A 128 -19.19 10.13 -5.98
CA ILE A 128 -19.01 9.56 -7.32
C ILE A 128 -20.20 10.01 -8.16
N ASP A 129 -19.93 10.60 -9.34
CA ASP A 129 -20.95 10.89 -10.36
C ASP A 129 -20.61 10.08 -11.62
N ALA A 130 -21.38 9.02 -11.87
CA ALA A 130 -21.16 8.09 -12.98
C ALA A 130 -22.42 7.98 -13.85
N LYS A 131 -22.25 8.07 -15.17
CA LYS A 131 -23.38 8.04 -16.12
C LYS A 131 -23.88 6.63 -16.45
N ALA A 132 -23.10 5.61 -16.10
CA ALA A 132 -23.44 4.20 -16.24
C ALA A 132 -23.40 3.50 -14.89
N SER A 133 -24.23 2.47 -14.71
CA SER A 133 -24.40 1.74 -13.45
C SER A 133 -24.42 0.22 -13.61
N ALA A 134 -24.03 -0.29 -14.78
CA ALA A 134 -23.95 -1.74 -14.98
C ALA A 134 -22.91 -2.34 -14.03
N GLU A 135 -23.26 -3.47 -13.41
CA GLU A 135 -22.37 -4.21 -12.52
C GLU A 135 -21.15 -4.78 -13.26
N PHE A 136 -20.01 -4.82 -12.57
CA PHE A 136 -18.83 -5.54 -13.04
C PHE A 136 -19.09 -7.05 -13.03
N LYS A 137 -18.60 -7.74 -14.06
CA LYS A 137 -18.74 -9.19 -14.22
C LYS A 137 -17.38 -9.81 -14.53
N ALA A 138 -17.08 -10.92 -13.89
CA ALA A 138 -15.87 -11.68 -14.13
C ALA A 138 -16.17 -13.18 -14.28
N PRO A 139 -15.32 -13.92 -15.01
CA PRO A 139 -15.43 -15.38 -15.07
C PRO A 139 -15.23 -15.99 -13.68
N GLN A 140 -15.93 -17.08 -13.40
CA GLN A 140 -15.74 -17.84 -12.18
C GLN A 140 -14.38 -18.55 -12.23
N VAL A 141 -13.60 -18.43 -11.15
CA VAL A 141 -12.29 -19.04 -10.99
C VAL A 141 -12.33 -20.05 -9.87
N GLN A 142 -11.80 -21.25 -10.11
CA GLN A 142 -11.71 -22.28 -9.07
C GLN A 142 -10.72 -21.85 -7.98
N LYS A 143 -11.20 -21.83 -6.72
CA LYS A 143 -10.44 -21.37 -5.55
C LYS A 143 -9.10 -22.10 -5.37
N GLY A 144 -9.09 -23.44 -5.39
CA GLY A 144 -7.88 -24.23 -5.14
C GLY A 144 -6.73 -23.93 -6.11
N PRO A 145 -6.95 -23.99 -7.44
CA PRO A 145 -5.94 -23.59 -8.42
C PRO A 145 -5.50 -22.13 -8.30
N PHE A 146 -6.41 -21.21 -7.96
CA PHE A 146 -6.09 -19.79 -7.77
C PHE A 146 -5.14 -19.59 -6.58
N GLU A 147 -5.49 -20.13 -5.41
CA GLU A 147 -4.67 -20.02 -4.18
C GLU A 147 -3.31 -20.72 -4.33
N LYS A 148 -3.26 -21.80 -5.11
CA LYS A 148 -1.99 -22.46 -5.44
C LYS A 148 -1.05 -21.50 -6.20
N VAL A 149 -1.55 -20.83 -7.23
CA VAL A 149 -0.76 -19.87 -8.02
C VAL A 149 -0.37 -18.65 -7.20
N GLU A 150 -1.29 -18.12 -6.37
CA GLU A 150 -0.98 -17.05 -5.42
C GLU A 150 0.22 -17.42 -4.52
N LYS A 151 0.22 -18.64 -3.99
CA LYS A 151 1.30 -19.13 -3.13
C LYS A 151 2.63 -19.28 -3.88
N GLU A 152 2.58 -19.78 -5.11
CA GLU A 152 3.77 -19.92 -5.98
C GLU A 152 4.38 -18.54 -6.29
N LEU A 153 3.56 -17.56 -6.70
CA LEU A 153 3.99 -16.19 -6.95
C LEU A 153 4.58 -15.51 -5.70
N LYS A 154 3.94 -15.65 -4.54
CA LYS A 154 4.48 -15.15 -3.27
C LYS A 154 5.85 -15.75 -2.94
N ALA A 155 6.10 -17.00 -3.33
CA ALA A 155 7.37 -17.68 -3.10
C ALA A 155 8.51 -17.24 -4.04
N GLU A 156 8.20 -16.48 -5.11
CA GLU A 156 9.21 -15.89 -6.00
C GLU A 156 9.84 -14.62 -5.41
N MET A 157 9.15 -13.94 -4.47
CA MET A 157 9.62 -12.68 -3.91
C MET A 157 11.04 -12.74 -3.32
N PRO A 158 11.46 -13.78 -2.56
CA PRO A 158 12.83 -13.90 -2.09
C PRO A 158 13.86 -14.03 -3.22
N ILE A 159 13.49 -14.65 -4.35
CA ILE A 159 14.36 -14.79 -5.52
C ILE A 159 14.54 -13.42 -6.18
N ILE A 160 13.46 -12.69 -6.40
CA ILE A 160 13.48 -11.33 -6.96
C ILE A 160 14.28 -10.39 -6.04
N LEU A 161 14.07 -10.46 -4.72
CA LEU A 161 14.82 -9.66 -3.75
C LEU A 161 16.33 -9.94 -3.82
N LYS A 162 16.73 -11.21 -3.93
CA LYS A 162 18.15 -11.59 -4.07
C LYS A 162 18.74 -11.12 -5.40
N ARG A 163 17.96 -11.18 -6.49
CA ARG A 163 18.39 -10.81 -7.84
C ARG A 163 18.49 -9.29 -8.03
N ASP A 164 17.50 -8.55 -7.54
CA ASP A 164 17.27 -7.14 -7.90
C ASP A 164 17.54 -6.18 -6.73
N GLY A 165 17.72 -6.68 -5.51
CA GLY A 165 18.05 -5.88 -4.32
C GLY A 165 17.01 -4.78 -4.06
N ALA A 166 17.48 -3.53 -3.95
CA ALA A 166 16.62 -2.37 -3.70
C ALA A 166 15.61 -2.06 -4.81
N GLN A 167 15.74 -2.70 -5.99
CA GLN A 167 14.84 -2.55 -7.14
C GLN A 167 13.84 -3.70 -7.26
N ALA A 168 13.75 -4.59 -6.25
CA ALA A 168 12.91 -5.77 -6.31
C ALA A 168 11.42 -5.47 -6.56
N THR A 169 10.89 -4.38 -6.00
CA THR A 169 9.49 -3.97 -6.17
C THR A 169 9.26 -3.02 -7.35
N ALA A 170 10.33 -2.47 -7.94
CA ALA A 170 10.22 -1.57 -9.09
C ALA A 170 9.68 -2.34 -10.30
N GLY A 171 8.63 -1.80 -10.94
CA GLY A 171 7.98 -2.42 -12.10
C GLY A 171 6.78 -3.32 -11.79
N MET A 172 6.47 -3.57 -10.51
CA MET A 172 5.27 -4.33 -10.11
C MET A 172 3.97 -3.59 -10.45
N PHE A 173 4.01 -2.27 -10.38
CA PHE A 173 2.88 -1.36 -10.47
C PHE A 173 3.23 -0.23 -11.42
N THR A 174 2.67 -0.27 -12.63
CA THR A 174 3.05 0.65 -13.69
C THR A 174 1.82 1.03 -14.52
N ASP A 175 1.88 2.21 -15.13
CA ASP A 175 0.87 2.74 -16.04
C ASP A 175 1.35 2.52 -17.49
N PRO A 176 0.53 1.93 -18.37
CA PRO A 176 0.89 1.76 -19.78
C PRO A 176 1.04 3.09 -20.56
N GLN A 177 0.59 4.22 -20.01
CA GLN A 177 0.56 5.52 -20.68
C GLN A 177 1.69 6.45 -20.26
N ASP A 178 2.45 6.13 -19.21
CA ASP A 178 3.59 6.95 -18.73
C ASP A 178 4.95 6.24 -18.88
N GLU A 179 6.00 6.80 -18.29
CA GLU A 179 7.36 6.27 -18.36
C GLU A 179 7.56 4.98 -17.55
N SER A 180 6.71 4.71 -16.55
CA SER A 180 6.80 3.53 -15.71
C SER A 180 6.57 2.24 -16.50
N LYS A 181 5.91 2.30 -17.67
CA LYS A 181 5.74 1.15 -18.58
C LYS A 181 7.05 0.46 -18.94
N GLU A 182 8.16 1.20 -18.99
CA GLU A 182 9.49 0.66 -19.31
C GLU A 182 10.03 -0.25 -18.20
N LEU A 183 9.48 -0.15 -16.98
CA LEU A 183 9.82 -1.02 -15.84
C LEU A 183 8.98 -2.31 -15.81
N PHE A 184 7.96 -2.44 -16.66
CA PHE A 184 7.03 -3.56 -16.63
C PHE A 184 7.71 -4.89 -16.99
N THR A 185 7.51 -5.91 -16.15
CA THR A 185 7.75 -7.30 -16.51
C THR A 185 6.59 -8.17 -16.05
N GLU A 186 6.25 -9.22 -16.82
CA GLU A 186 5.14 -10.12 -16.46
C GLU A 186 5.35 -10.79 -15.09
N GLU A 187 6.61 -11.15 -14.77
CA GLU A 187 7.00 -11.71 -13.47
C GLU A 187 6.67 -10.75 -12.33
N LYS A 188 7.20 -9.52 -12.37
CA LYS A 188 6.98 -8.55 -11.29
C LYS A 188 5.54 -8.09 -11.19
N TYR A 189 4.86 -7.93 -12.32
CA TYR A 189 3.44 -7.61 -12.35
C TYR A 189 2.58 -8.69 -11.65
N ALA A 190 2.80 -9.97 -11.96
CA ALA A 190 2.08 -11.07 -11.32
C ALA A 190 2.44 -11.22 -9.83
N VAL A 191 3.73 -11.15 -9.49
CA VAL A 191 4.20 -11.23 -8.11
C VAL A 191 3.70 -10.05 -7.28
N GLY A 192 3.74 -8.83 -7.83
CA GLY A 192 3.21 -7.61 -7.22
C GLY A 192 1.75 -7.74 -6.83
N ALA A 193 0.91 -8.18 -7.76
CA ALA A 193 -0.50 -8.45 -7.51
C ALA A 193 -0.72 -9.49 -6.39
N ALA A 194 0.16 -10.50 -6.30
CA ALA A 194 0.05 -11.54 -5.28
C ALA A 194 0.51 -11.06 -3.89
N ILE A 195 1.59 -10.30 -3.78
CA ILE A 195 2.19 -9.92 -2.49
C ILE A 195 1.59 -8.64 -1.90
N GLY A 196 1.03 -7.77 -2.73
CA GLY A 196 0.66 -6.42 -2.32
C GLY A 196 -0.25 -5.72 -3.33
N TRP A 197 -1.32 -6.37 -3.75
CA TRP A 197 -2.35 -5.78 -4.62
C TRP A 197 -2.72 -4.35 -4.20
N GLY A 198 -2.78 -3.44 -5.18
CA GLY A 198 -3.05 -2.02 -4.93
C GLY A 198 -1.84 -1.26 -4.37
N GLY A 199 -0.63 -1.67 -4.74
CA GLY A 199 0.57 -0.87 -4.51
C GLY A 199 0.71 0.22 -5.57
N ALA A 200 1.16 1.40 -5.16
CA ALA A 200 1.37 2.53 -6.06
C ALA A 200 2.65 2.43 -6.92
N GLN A 201 2.74 3.27 -7.94
CA GLN A 201 3.94 3.42 -8.77
C GLN A 201 5.16 3.90 -7.96
N LEU A 202 6.36 3.71 -8.50
CA LEU A 202 7.61 4.09 -7.84
C LEU A 202 7.74 5.59 -7.55
N GLN A 203 7.17 6.43 -8.41
CA GLN A 203 7.16 7.89 -8.21
C GLN A 203 6.28 8.31 -7.02
N ASP A 204 5.28 7.48 -6.69
CA ASP A 204 4.30 7.74 -5.66
C ASP A 204 4.71 7.08 -4.35
N ASN A 205 5.16 5.82 -4.39
CA ASN A 205 5.67 5.09 -3.24
C ASN A 205 6.96 4.30 -3.52
N ILE A 206 7.94 4.42 -2.64
CA ILE A 206 9.07 3.49 -2.54
C ILE A 206 8.87 2.56 -1.35
N TYR A 207 9.02 1.25 -1.58
CA TYR A 207 8.87 0.21 -0.56
C TYR A 207 10.22 -0.47 -0.29
N GLU A 208 10.62 -0.57 0.97
CA GLU A 208 11.77 -1.40 1.39
C GLU A 208 11.27 -2.54 2.25
N VAL A 209 11.47 -3.79 1.83
CA VAL A 209 10.99 -4.97 2.56
C VAL A 209 12.18 -5.80 3.03
N SER A 210 12.16 -6.20 4.29
CA SER A 210 13.25 -6.95 4.91
C SER A 210 13.05 -8.46 4.86
N GLY A 211 14.17 -9.18 5.09
CA GLY A 211 14.11 -10.55 5.60
C GLY A 211 13.67 -10.59 7.06
N ASN A 212 13.82 -11.75 7.69
CA ASN A 212 13.46 -11.92 9.10
C ASN A 212 14.59 -11.52 10.03
N PHE A 213 14.25 -10.79 11.09
CA PHE A 213 15.08 -10.46 12.24
C PHE A 213 14.64 -11.29 13.46
N PRO A 214 15.55 -11.65 14.40
CA PRO A 214 15.18 -12.29 15.66
C PRO A 214 14.32 -11.36 16.53
N ALA A 215 13.19 -11.86 17.04
CA ALA A 215 12.25 -11.05 17.83
C ALA A 215 12.70 -10.75 19.27
N ASP A 216 13.71 -11.46 19.77
CA ASP A 216 14.30 -11.33 21.10
C ASP A 216 15.53 -10.40 21.14
N THR A 217 15.92 -9.85 19.99
CA THR A 217 17.06 -8.94 19.86
C THR A 217 16.56 -7.53 19.56
N CYS A 218 17.05 -6.55 20.32
CA CYS A 218 16.82 -5.13 20.02
C CYS A 218 17.53 -4.76 18.70
N HIS A 219 16.79 -4.12 17.79
CA HIS A 219 17.35 -3.55 16.57
C HIS A 219 17.01 -2.06 16.47
N GLN A 220 17.91 -1.26 15.89
CA GLN A 220 17.70 0.16 15.65
C GLN A 220 18.18 0.56 14.26
N ALA A 221 17.57 1.62 13.72
CA ALA A 221 18.10 2.39 12.61
C ALA A 221 18.11 3.87 12.99
N THR A 222 19.28 4.52 12.86
CA THR A 222 19.42 5.98 12.94
C THR A 222 19.73 6.51 11.55
N PHE A 223 18.94 7.47 11.07
CA PHE A 223 19.02 7.96 9.70
C PHE A 223 18.59 9.41 9.59
N GLU A 224 19.17 10.12 8.63
CA GLU A 224 18.71 11.45 8.24
C GLU A 224 17.27 11.40 7.71
N ASP A 225 16.52 12.48 7.89
CA ASP A 225 15.20 12.61 7.27
C ASP A 225 15.32 12.34 5.74
N PRO A 226 14.52 11.41 5.19
CA PRO A 226 14.44 11.19 3.75
C PRO A 226 13.87 12.39 2.99
N GLU A 227 13.21 13.32 3.70
CA GLU A 227 12.59 14.54 3.14
C GLU A 227 11.55 14.22 2.06
N ASN A 228 10.81 13.12 2.24
CA ASN A 228 9.67 12.79 1.39
C ASN A 228 8.67 13.94 1.36
N GLN A 229 8.01 14.16 0.22
CA GLN A 229 7.06 15.26 0.07
C GLN A 229 5.81 15.06 0.95
N ALA A 230 5.44 13.81 1.23
CA ALA A 230 4.38 13.49 2.19
C ALA A 230 4.98 12.98 3.52
N PHE A 231 5.27 11.69 3.62
CA PHE A 231 5.80 11.09 4.85
C PHE A 231 6.54 9.77 4.58
N TRP A 232 7.25 9.25 5.58
CA TRP A 232 7.69 7.86 5.60
C TRP A 232 7.04 7.09 6.73
N SER A 233 6.96 5.78 6.61
CA SER A 233 6.54 4.88 7.68
C SER A 233 7.38 3.61 7.70
N VAL A 234 7.34 2.92 8.83
CA VAL A 234 7.79 1.53 8.96
C VAL A 234 6.76 0.73 9.73
N THR A 235 6.44 -0.45 9.25
CA THR A 235 5.53 -1.40 9.93
C THR A 235 6.27 -2.70 10.26
N VAL A 236 6.00 -3.24 11.46
CA VAL A 236 6.49 -4.55 11.92
C VAL A 236 5.44 -5.62 11.64
N TYR A 237 5.90 -6.75 11.09
CA TYR A 237 5.08 -7.90 10.78
C TYR A 237 5.68 -9.19 11.35
N ASN A 238 4.83 -10.16 11.64
CA ASN A 238 5.26 -11.52 11.98
C ASN A 238 5.80 -12.25 10.73
N LYS A 239 6.25 -13.48 10.90
CA LYS A 239 6.76 -14.33 9.80
C LYS A 239 5.78 -14.49 8.64
N GLN A 240 4.48 -14.44 8.90
CA GLN A 240 3.43 -14.59 7.89
C GLN A 240 3.09 -13.26 7.17
N GLY A 241 3.66 -12.13 7.61
CA GLY A 241 3.43 -10.83 7.01
C GLY A 241 2.22 -10.09 7.58
N PHE A 242 1.79 -10.40 8.81
CA PHE A 242 0.68 -9.72 9.49
C PHE A 242 1.18 -8.91 10.69
N MET A 243 0.56 -7.75 10.91
CA MET A 243 0.73 -6.99 12.15
C MET A 243 0.18 -7.82 13.32
N PHE A 244 0.77 -7.72 14.50
CA PHE A 244 0.41 -8.56 15.65
C PHE A 244 0.28 -7.80 16.97
N ASN A 245 0.49 -6.48 16.95
CA ASN A 245 0.38 -5.58 18.10
C ASN A 245 -0.40 -4.32 17.69
N ASP A 246 -1.02 -3.64 18.65
CA ASP A 246 -1.76 -2.40 18.37
C ASP A 246 -0.82 -1.27 17.89
N VAL A 247 0.34 -1.13 18.52
CA VAL A 247 1.41 -0.31 17.94
C VAL A 247 2.21 -1.21 16.99
N ALA A 248 1.87 -1.12 15.70
CA ALA A 248 2.51 -1.90 14.64
C ALA A 248 3.40 -1.07 13.71
N ASN A 249 3.24 0.26 13.71
CA ASN A 249 3.97 1.16 12.83
C ASN A 249 4.42 2.44 13.54
N VAL A 250 5.41 3.09 12.93
CA VAL A 250 5.87 4.45 13.22
C VAL A 250 5.92 5.19 11.88
N SER A 251 5.61 6.49 11.87
CA SER A 251 5.76 7.34 10.69
C SER A 251 6.45 8.65 11.03
N SER A 252 6.93 9.40 10.03
CA SER A 252 7.46 10.76 10.27
C SER A 252 6.44 11.72 10.88
N ASN A 253 5.14 11.40 10.80
CA ASN A 253 4.08 12.21 11.39
C ASN A 253 3.90 11.94 12.89
N THR A 254 4.38 10.80 13.39
CA THR A 254 4.25 10.39 14.80
C THR A 254 5.60 10.21 15.50
N ALA A 255 6.68 10.08 14.75
CA ALA A 255 8.02 9.90 15.26
C ALA A 255 8.57 11.18 15.90
N THR A 256 9.28 11.02 17.01
CA THR A 256 10.07 12.09 17.60
C THR A 256 11.44 12.14 16.91
N LYS A 257 11.82 13.33 16.41
CA LYS A 257 13.15 13.60 15.87
C LYS A 257 14.19 13.68 16.99
N ASN A 258 15.41 13.27 16.69
CA ASN A 258 16.59 13.52 17.51
C ASN A 258 16.94 15.02 17.49
N ALA A 259 17.73 15.46 18.48
CA ALA A 259 18.14 16.87 18.60
C ALA A 259 18.97 17.37 17.40
N ASP A 260 19.64 16.49 16.67
CA ASP A 260 20.41 16.78 15.46
C ASP A 260 19.57 16.73 14.17
N GLY A 261 18.25 16.51 14.28
CA GLY A 261 17.32 16.43 13.16
C GLY A 261 17.21 15.06 12.49
N THR A 262 17.99 14.06 12.92
CA THR A 262 17.85 12.67 12.47
C THR A 262 16.65 11.98 13.14
N TYR A 263 16.31 10.78 12.67
CA TYR A 263 15.40 9.87 13.38
C TYR A 263 16.16 8.65 13.86
N THR A 264 15.79 8.16 15.04
CA THR A 264 16.11 6.80 15.49
C THR A 264 14.81 6.02 15.67
N VAL A 265 14.67 4.90 14.96
CA VAL A 265 13.55 3.97 15.13
C VAL A 265 14.05 2.68 15.76
N SER A 266 13.33 2.22 16.77
CA SER A 266 13.71 1.05 17.57
C SER A 266 12.72 -0.09 17.41
N PHE A 267 13.22 -1.32 17.46
CA PHE A 267 12.44 -2.53 17.29
C PHE A 267 12.79 -3.50 18.43
N GLY A 268 11.89 -3.61 19.41
CA GLY A 268 12.05 -4.50 20.56
C GLY A 268 13.08 -4.03 21.60
N CYS A 269 13.32 -2.72 21.72
CA CYS A 269 14.38 -2.16 22.57
C CYS A 269 13.90 -1.64 23.94
N GLY A 270 12.63 -1.88 24.28
CA GLY A 270 12.02 -1.41 25.53
C GLY A 270 11.42 0.00 25.44
N ASP A 271 10.72 0.41 26.50
CA ASP A 271 9.88 1.60 26.51
C ASP A 271 10.66 2.92 26.49
N ASP A 272 11.90 2.90 26.98
CA ASP A 272 12.78 4.08 27.01
C ASP A 272 13.47 4.35 25.65
N ALA A 273 13.35 3.43 24.69
CA ALA A 273 13.97 3.57 23.38
C ALA A 273 13.14 4.48 22.46
N PRO A 274 13.78 5.36 21.67
CA PRO A 274 13.06 6.28 20.80
C PRO A 274 12.29 5.54 19.71
N ASN A 275 11.05 5.96 19.49
CA ASN A 275 10.17 5.45 18.44
C ASN A 275 10.12 3.91 18.41
N ASN A 276 9.99 3.27 19.57
CA ASN A 276 10.09 1.83 19.70
C ASN A 276 8.80 1.09 19.31
N ILE A 277 8.93 0.04 18.49
CA ILE A 277 7.85 -0.89 18.15
C ILE A 277 8.17 -2.26 18.76
N ALA A 278 7.20 -2.86 19.47
CA ALA A 278 7.37 -4.18 20.06
C ALA A 278 7.43 -5.28 18.98
N THR A 279 8.43 -6.17 19.08
CA THR A 279 8.71 -7.22 18.09
C THR A 279 8.37 -8.64 18.57
N LYS A 280 8.18 -8.83 19.89
CA LYS A 280 7.88 -10.15 20.47
C LYS A 280 6.58 -10.70 19.91
N ASN A 281 6.65 -11.91 19.35
CA ASN A 281 5.50 -12.63 18.81
C ASN A 281 5.79 -14.14 18.77
N ASP A 282 4.76 -14.95 18.53
CA ASP A 282 4.81 -16.41 18.59
C ASP A 282 5.73 -17.06 17.53
N SER A 283 6.06 -16.35 16.45
CA SER A 283 6.93 -16.88 15.39
C SER A 283 8.43 -16.77 15.71
N GLY A 284 8.80 -16.06 16.78
CA GLY A 284 10.20 -15.84 17.20
C GLY A 284 11.01 -14.93 16.27
N VAL A 285 10.40 -14.44 15.19
CA VAL A 285 11.02 -13.53 14.23
C VAL A 285 10.03 -12.44 13.83
N PHE A 286 10.55 -11.35 13.28
CA PHE A 286 9.75 -10.30 12.66
C PHE A 286 10.38 -9.84 11.35
N ASN A 287 9.62 -9.15 10.52
CA ASN A 287 10.13 -8.46 9.34
C ASN A 287 9.51 -7.07 9.23
N LEU A 288 10.14 -6.22 8.43
CA LEU A 288 9.83 -4.80 8.28
C LEU A 288 9.35 -4.51 6.86
N ALA A 289 8.49 -3.51 6.75
CA ALA A 289 8.30 -2.79 5.50
C ALA A 289 8.40 -1.29 5.78
N PHE A 290 9.40 -0.62 5.19
CA PHE A 290 9.44 0.83 5.10
C PHE A 290 8.67 1.28 3.87
N ARG A 291 7.94 2.39 3.99
CA ARG A 291 7.21 3.03 2.89
C ARG A 291 7.55 4.50 2.86
N HIS A 292 7.80 5.01 1.67
CA HIS A 292 8.10 6.41 1.42
C HIS A 292 7.04 6.96 0.49
N TYR A 293 6.17 7.82 0.99
CA TYR A 293 5.04 8.39 0.26
C TYR A 293 5.44 9.71 -0.38
N MET A 294 5.15 9.87 -1.67
CA MET A 294 5.66 10.93 -2.53
C MET A 294 7.17 11.11 -2.31
N PRO A 295 7.98 10.07 -2.59
CA PRO A 295 9.40 10.02 -2.25
C PRO A 295 10.15 11.26 -2.73
N SER A 296 11.17 11.65 -1.98
CA SER A 296 12.08 12.72 -2.37
C SER A 296 12.99 12.30 -3.52
N GLN A 297 13.71 13.26 -4.10
CA GLN A 297 14.76 12.92 -5.06
C GLN A 297 15.87 12.08 -4.41
N LYS A 298 16.21 12.36 -3.14
CA LYS A 298 17.16 11.57 -2.33
C LYS A 298 16.77 10.09 -2.29
N MET A 299 15.48 9.78 -2.11
CA MET A 299 14.99 8.40 -2.18
C MET A 299 15.07 7.81 -3.59
N ARG A 300 14.73 8.59 -4.62
CA ARG A 300 14.85 8.14 -6.03
C ARG A 300 16.29 7.86 -6.44
N ASP A 301 17.24 8.63 -5.92
CA ASP A 301 18.68 8.48 -6.18
C ASP A 301 19.32 7.31 -5.39
N GLY A 302 18.54 6.60 -4.58
CA GLY A 302 18.94 5.33 -3.98
C GLY A 302 19.22 5.37 -2.48
N PHE A 303 18.92 6.46 -1.77
CA PHE A 303 18.95 6.43 -0.31
C PHE A 303 17.95 5.39 0.22
N ARG A 304 18.37 4.57 1.19
CA ARG A 304 17.57 3.47 1.75
C ARG A 304 17.80 3.38 3.25
N VAL A 305 16.72 3.24 4.01
CA VAL A 305 16.77 3.17 5.48
C VAL A 305 17.01 1.75 5.96
N LEU A 306 16.43 0.75 5.28
CA LEU A 306 16.43 -0.62 5.75
C LEU A 306 17.84 -1.20 5.97
N PRO A 307 18.87 -0.93 5.12
CA PRO A 307 20.23 -1.39 5.36
C PRO A 307 20.90 -0.83 6.63
N LEU A 308 20.32 0.23 7.22
CA LEU A 308 20.81 0.84 8.45
C LEU A 308 20.26 0.15 9.71
N VAL A 309 19.26 -0.72 9.58
CA VAL A 309 18.70 -1.51 10.68
C VAL A 309 19.72 -2.53 11.16
N LYS A 310 20.19 -2.40 12.41
CA LYS A 310 21.21 -3.24 13.02
C LYS A 310 20.82 -3.64 14.43
N ALA A 311 21.28 -4.81 14.86
CA ALA A 311 21.18 -5.22 16.25
C ALA A 311 21.95 -4.24 17.14
N VAL A 312 21.37 -3.89 18.29
CA VAL A 312 22.02 -3.10 19.34
C VAL A 312 22.43 -4.07 20.45
N ASN A 313 23.71 -4.01 20.83
CA ASN A 313 24.25 -4.78 21.94
C ASN A 313 24.11 -4.02 23.25
#